data_AF-X6PG42-F1
#
_entry.id   AF-X6PG42-F1
#
_cell.length_a   1.000
_cell.length_b   1.000
_cell.length_c   1.000
_cell.angle_alpha   90.00
_cell.angle_beta   90.00
_cell.angle_gamma   90.00
#
_symmetry.space_group_name_H-M   'P 1'
#
loop_
_entity.id
_entity.type
_entity.pdbx_description
1 polymer ?
#
loop_
_entity_poly.entity_id
_entity_poly.type
_entity_poly.pdbx_seq_one_letter_code
_entity_poly.pdbx_strand_id
1 'polypeptide(L)'
;MPMGCIIKTCTFYEEAWWKTDGNSGFMSDLDRSGPVIVTFDDCKPDGTCPALMGFILANESRKYADMTYEERKDAVCRQYADIFQNKKALEPVAYHEKPWNKEEFSRGCYFSVPTPGLFTFCF
;
A
#
# COMPACT_ATOMS: atom_id res chain seq x y z
N MET A 1 -22.24 8.19 7.42
CA MET A 1 -20.84 8.51 7.08
C MET A 1 -20.28 7.44 6.18
N PRO A 2 -19.77 7.75 4.98
CA PRO A 2 -19.06 6.77 4.16
C PRO A 2 -17.76 6.32 4.84
N MET A 3 -17.34 5.08 4.56
CA MET A 3 -16.01 4.58 4.96
C MET A 3 -14.93 5.04 3.99
N GLY A 4 -13.69 5.15 4.49
CA GLY A 4 -12.52 5.32 3.64
C GLY A 4 -12.30 4.11 2.70
N CYS A 5 -11.58 4.34 1.60
CA CYS A 5 -11.29 3.33 0.58
C CYS A 5 -9.79 3.11 0.48
N ILE A 6 -9.34 1.87 0.73
CA ILE A 6 -7.92 1.53 0.82
C ILE A 6 -7.68 0.06 0.45
N ILE A 7 -6.58 -0.19 -0.25
CA ILE A 7 -5.97 -1.53 -0.35
C ILE A 7 -4.66 -1.48 0.44
N LYS A 8 -4.54 -2.33 1.45
CA LYS A 8 -3.26 -2.56 2.15
C LYS A 8 -2.52 -3.67 1.43
N THR A 9 -1.26 -3.46 1.10
CA THR A 9 -0.40 -4.41 0.40
C THR A 9 0.81 -4.75 1.27
N CYS A 10 1.29 -5.98 1.18
CA CYS A 10 2.53 -6.46 1.79
C CYS A 10 3.30 -7.23 0.71
N THR A 11 4.45 -6.71 0.31
CA THR A 11 5.31 -7.29 -0.72
C THR A 11 6.56 -7.83 -0.07
N PHE A 12 6.77 -9.15 -0.13
CA PHE A 12 7.85 -9.86 0.53
C PHE A 12 9.00 -10.11 -0.45
N TYR A 13 10.23 -10.08 0.07
CA TYR A 13 11.46 -10.28 -0.69
C TYR A 13 12.38 -11.27 0.03
N GLU A 14 13.35 -11.84 -0.69
CA GLU A 14 14.37 -12.72 -0.09
C GLU A 14 15.24 -11.97 0.93
N GLU A 15 15.52 -10.69 0.65
CA GLU A 15 16.33 -9.82 1.50
C GLU A 15 15.73 -8.41 1.55
N ALA A 16 16.02 -7.69 2.65
CA ALA A 16 15.62 -6.29 2.82
C ALA A 16 16.55 -5.36 2.01
N TRP A 17 16.55 -5.50 0.68
CA TRP A 17 17.47 -4.81 -0.24
C TRP A 17 17.43 -3.28 -0.10
N TRP A 18 16.30 -2.69 0.30
CA TRP A 18 16.23 -1.25 0.55
C TRP A 18 17.15 -0.83 1.69
N LYS A 19 17.32 -1.65 2.73
CA LYS A 19 18.21 -1.37 3.87
C LYS A 19 19.67 -1.44 3.45
N THR A 20 20.04 -2.39 2.57
CA THR A 20 21.41 -2.47 2.04
C THR A 20 21.78 -1.25 1.20
N ASP A 21 20.78 -0.64 0.57
CA ASP A 21 20.93 0.60 -0.20
C ASP A 21 20.85 1.88 0.67
N GLY A 22 20.78 1.74 2.00
CA GLY A 22 20.70 2.85 2.94
C GLY A 22 19.30 3.48 3.08
N ASN A 23 18.26 2.86 2.51
CA ASN A 23 16.88 3.33 2.60
C ASN A 23 16.14 2.70 3.79
N SER A 24 15.22 3.47 4.39
CA SER A 24 14.40 3.01 5.52
C SER A 24 13.21 2.13 5.12
N GLY A 25 12.95 1.97 3.81
CA GLY A 25 11.71 1.38 3.30
C GLY A 25 10.50 2.33 3.33
N PHE A 26 10.67 3.56 3.83
CA PHE A 26 9.67 4.60 3.72
C PHE A 26 9.72 5.29 2.35
N MET A 27 8.56 5.49 1.75
CA MET A 27 8.39 6.35 0.57
C MET A 27 7.03 7.02 0.66
N SER A 28 6.95 8.25 0.14
CA SER A 28 5.70 8.99 -0.08
C SER A 28 5.67 9.49 -1.53
N ASP A 29 4.86 8.86 -2.37
CA ASP A 29 4.68 9.22 -3.78
C ASP A 29 3.44 10.14 -3.92
N LEU A 30 3.69 11.44 -3.88
CA LEU A 30 2.65 12.46 -4.07
C LEU A 30 2.39 12.76 -5.55
N ASP A 31 3.33 12.43 -6.43
CA ASP A 31 3.23 12.60 -7.88
C ASP A 31 2.35 11.52 -8.52
N ARG A 32 1.99 10.48 -7.75
CA ARG A 32 1.11 9.37 -8.16
C ARG A 32 1.68 8.63 -9.37
N SER A 33 2.99 8.39 -9.38
CA SER A 33 3.66 7.63 -10.42
C SER A 33 3.18 6.17 -10.49
N GLY A 34 2.64 5.65 -9.38
CA GLY A 34 2.03 4.32 -9.32
C GLY A 34 0.93 4.18 -8.25
N PRO A 35 0.49 2.95 -7.95
CA PRO A 35 -0.65 2.69 -7.06
C PRO A 35 -0.42 3.09 -5.59
N VAL A 36 0.79 2.87 -5.07
CA VAL A 36 1.12 3.02 -3.65
C VAL A 36 1.49 4.47 -3.37
N ILE A 37 0.73 5.14 -2.49
CA ILE A 37 1.01 6.51 -2.09
C ILE A 37 2.05 6.57 -0.97
N VAL A 38 2.02 5.60 -0.06
CA VAL A 38 2.97 5.52 1.04
C VAL A 38 3.32 4.07 1.33
N THR A 39 4.59 3.82 1.64
CA THR A 39 5.09 2.50 2.02
C THR A 39 5.97 2.59 3.26
N PHE A 40 6.09 1.49 3.97
CA PHE A 40 6.91 1.34 5.17
C PHE A 40 7.61 -0.02 5.17
N ASP A 41 8.74 -0.11 5.86
CA ASP A 41 9.35 -1.38 6.24
C ASP A 41 8.41 -2.17 7.17
N ASP A 42 8.13 -3.43 6.81
CA ASP A 42 7.39 -4.39 7.63
C ASP A 42 8.21 -5.68 7.87
N CYS A 43 9.55 -5.53 7.84
CA CYS A 43 10.46 -6.59 8.28
C CYS A 43 10.16 -6.96 9.73
N LYS A 44 10.22 -8.26 10.04
CA LYS A 44 10.05 -8.70 11.43
C LYS A 44 11.28 -8.33 12.27
N PRO A 45 11.13 -8.15 13.60
CA PRO A 45 12.24 -7.76 14.47
C PRO A 45 13.42 -8.73 14.47
N ASP A 46 13.17 -10.01 14.15
CA ASP A 46 14.18 -11.06 14.03
C ASP A 46 14.88 -11.10 12.66
N GLY A 47 14.54 -10.16 11.75
CA GLY A 47 15.09 -10.08 10.40
C GLY A 47 14.47 -11.07 9.42
N THR A 48 13.51 -11.89 9.84
CA THR A 48 12.79 -12.80 8.95
C THR A 48 11.70 -12.07 8.17
N CYS A 49 11.30 -12.66 7.04
CA CYS A 49 10.24 -12.15 6.16
C CYS A 49 10.41 -10.66 5.78
N PRO A 50 11.48 -10.29 5.06
CA PRO A 50 11.65 -8.92 4.56
C PRO A 50 10.43 -8.48 3.75
N ALA A 51 9.79 -7.38 4.13
CA ALA A 51 8.59 -6.91 3.46
C ALA A 51 8.48 -5.38 3.42
N LEU A 52 7.92 -4.88 2.33
CA LEU A 52 7.41 -3.52 2.21
C LEU A 52 5.89 -3.55 2.31
N MET A 53 5.33 -2.79 3.24
CA MET A 53 3.90 -2.60 3.39
C MET A 53 3.48 -1.27 2.76
N GLY A 54 2.61 -1.34 1.74
CA GLY A 54 2.16 -0.19 0.97
C GLY A 54 0.66 0.07 1.09
N PHE A 55 0.27 1.33 1.00
CA PHE A 55 -1.14 1.74 0.92
C PHE A 55 -1.51 2.34 -0.43
N ILE A 56 -2.50 1.73 -1.08
CA ILE A 56 -3.22 2.29 -2.23
C ILE A 56 -4.44 3.04 -1.69
N LEU A 57 -4.46 4.36 -1.80
CA LEU A 57 -5.40 5.23 -1.07
C LEU A 57 -6.46 5.86 -1.97
N ALA A 58 -7.67 6.02 -1.43
CA ALA A 58 -8.75 6.84 -1.95
C ALA A 58 -9.10 6.55 -3.42
N ASN A 59 -8.87 7.50 -4.34
CA ASN A 59 -9.19 7.35 -5.76
C ASN A 59 -8.36 6.23 -6.41
N GLU A 60 -7.08 6.09 -6.05
CA GLU A 60 -6.25 5.01 -6.57
C GLU A 60 -6.79 3.65 -6.12
N SER A 61 -7.21 3.53 -4.86
CA SER A 61 -7.81 2.29 -4.36
C SER A 61 -9.02 1.86 -5.20
N ARG A 62 -9.89 2.81 -5.57
CA ARG A 62 -11.04 2.54 -6.45
C ARG A 62 -10.60 2.13 -7.85
N LYS A 63 -9.65 2.85 -8.45
CA LYS A 63 -9.13 2.56 -9.79
C LYS A 63 -8.48 1.18 -9.88
N TYR A 64 -7.64 0.85 -8.90
CA TYR A 64 -6.91 -0.42 -8.88
C TYR A 64 -7.78 -1.59 -8.37
N ALA A 65 -8.91 -1.33 -7.70
CA ALA A 65 -9.81 -2.40 -7.24
C ALA A 65 -10.45 -3.21 -8.37
N ASP A 66 -10.55 -2.64 -9.57
CA ASP A 66 -11.13 -3.31 -10.74
C ASP A 66 -10.11 -4.15 -11.51
N MET A 67 -8.81 -4.01 -11.20
CA MET A 67 -7.75 -4.83 -11.77
C MET A 67 -7.72 -6.24 -11.16
N THR A 68 -7.02 -7.15 -11.82
CA THR A 68 -6.70 -8.45 -11.23
C THR A 68 -5.62 -8.31 -10.15
N TYR A 69 -5.51 -9.34 -9.31
CA TYR A 69 -4.48 -9.43 -8.29
C TYR A 69 -3.05 -9.33 -8.86
N GLU A 70 -2.78 -10.02 -9.98
CA GLU A 70 -1.46 -10.01 -10.61
C GLU A 70 -1.12 -8.67 -11.25
N GLU A 71 -2.09 -7.99 -11.86
CA GLU A 71 -1.90 -6.63 -12.40
C GLU A 71 -1.58 -5.63 -11.29
N ARG A 72 -2.25 -5.73 -10.12
CA ARG A 72 -1.92 -4.90 -8.96
C ARG A 72 -0.53 -5.19 -8.43
N LYS A 73 -0.20 -6.46 -8.23
CA LYS A 73 1.14 -6.90 -7.80
C LYS A 73 2.23 -6.33 -8.71
N ASP A 74 2.09 -6.52 -10.01
CA ASP A 74 3.04 -6.05 -11.02
C ASP A 74 3.17 -4.51 -11.02
N ALA A 75 2.06 -3.78 -10.91
CA ALA A 75 2.08 -2.32 -10.80
C ALA A 75 2.79 -1.83 -9.52
N VAL A 76 2.56 -2.49 -8.37
CA VAL A 76 3.24 -2.18 -7.10
C VAL A 76 4.74 -2.44 -7.21
N CYS A 77 5.15 -3.60 -7.75
CA CYS A 77 6.56 -3.95 -7.89
C CYS A 77 7.30 -3.02 -8.84
N ARG A 78 6.70 -2.64 -9.98
CA ARG A 78 7.29 -1.66 -10.91
C ARG A 78 7.48 -0.30 -10.26
N GLN A 79 6.46 0.18 -9.55
CA GLN A 79 6.56 1.45 -8.82
C GLN A 79 7.70 1.42 -7.78
N TYR A 80 7.83 0.33 -7.01
CA TYR A 80 8.94 0.19 -6.07
C TYR A 80 10.30 0.14 -6.78
N ALA A 81 10.41 -0.56 -7.91
CA ALA A 81 11.64 -0.61 -8.68
C ALA A 81 12.05 0.77 -9.19
N ASP A 82 11.08 1.56 -9.64
CA ASP A 82 11.31 2.92 -10.14
C ASP A 82 11.65 3.88 -8.99
N ILE A 83 10.94 3.85 -7.86
CA ILE A 83 11.19 4.82 -6.78
C ILE A 83 12.49 4.52 -6.04
N PHE A 84 12.73 3.25 -5.71
CA PHE A 84 13.97 2.86 -5.02
C PHE A 84 15.14 2.63 -5.98
N GLN A 85 14.92 2.75 -7.30
CA GLN A 85 15.93 2.55 -8.34
C GLN A 85 16.65 1.19 -8.23
N ASN A 86 15.90 0.14 -7.85
CA ASN A 86 16.44 -1.20 -7.62
C ASN A 86 15.55 -2.28 -8.26
N LYS A 87 16.15 -3.05 -9.17
CA LYS A 87 15.44 -4.14 -9.89
C LYS A 87 15.00 -5.29 -8.99
N LYS A 88 15.62 -5.49 -7.80
CA LYS A 88 15.19 -6.50 -6.84
C LYS A 88 13.73 -6.30 -6.39
N ALA A 89 13.21 -5.08 -6.49
CA ALA A 89 11.81 -4.80 -6.24
C ALA A 89 10.84 -5.52 -7.20
N LEU A 90 11.30 -5.95 -8.38
CA LEU A 90 10.54 -6.70 -9.39
C LEU A 90 10.46 -8.21 -9.09
N GLU A 91 11.19 -8.70 -8.09
CA GLU A 91 11.32 -10.12 -7.77
C GLU A 91 10.75 -10.43 -6.37
N PRO A 92 9.44 -10.17 -6.12
CA PRO A 92 8.84 -10.50 -4.83
C PRO A 92 8.69 -12.02 -4.67
N VAL A 93 9.03 -12.54 -3.49
CA VAL A 93 8.80 -13.96 -3.15
C VAL A 93 7.33 -14.22 -2.80
N ALA A 94 6.65 -13.21 -2.27
CA ALA A 94 5.23 -13.25 -2.01
C ALA A 94 4.64 -11.84 -2.09
N TYR A 95 3.36 -11.78 -2.42
CA TYR A 95 2.55 -10.57 -2.36
C TYR A 95 1.29 -10.94 -1.60
N HIS A 96 0.78 -10.03 -0.79
CA HIS A 96 -0.51 -10.16 -0.13
C HIS A 96 -1.20 -8.81 -0.12
N GLU A 97 -2.51 -8.80 -0.30
CA GLU A 97 -3.29 -7.56 -0.24
C GLU A 97 -4.64 -7.76 0.45
N LYS A 98 -5.17 -6.66 0.99
CA LYS A 98 -6.53 -6.59 1.51
C LYS A 98 -7.22 -5.33 0.96
N PRO A 99 -8.13 -5.47 -0.01
CA PRO A 99 -9.04 -4.41 -0.40
C PRO A 99 -10.16 -4.29 0.64
N TRP A 100 -10.02 -3.32 1.56
CA TRP A 100 -10.95 -3.17 2.70
C TRP A 100 -12.35 -2.71 2.28
N ASN A 101 -12.46 -2.06 1.12
CA ASN A 101 -13.74 -1.66 0.53
C ASN A 101 -14.60 -2.85 0.09
N LYS A 102 -14.03 -4.05 -0.06
CA LYS A 102 -14.76 -5.28 -0.41
C LYS A 102 -15.08 -6.15 0.80
N GLU A 103 -14.63 -5.77 2.00
CA GLU A 103 -14.93 -6.50 3.22
C GLU A 103 -16.34 -6.13 3.69
N GLU A 104 -17.24 -7.11 3.79
CA GLU A 104 -18.68 -6.90 4.01
C GLU A 104 -18.99 -6.18 5.32
N PHE A 105 -18.27 -6.52 6.39
CA PHE A 105 -18.58 -6.04 7.73
C PHE A 105 -17.87 -4.72 8.08
N SER A 106 -16.76 -4.40 7.42
CA SER A 106 -16.02 -3.14 7.57
C SER A 106 -16.42 -2.11 6.53
N ARG A 107 -16.70 -2.55 5.29
CA ARG A 107 -17.10 -1.73 4.13
C ARG A 107 -16.08 -0.66 3.71
N GLY A 108 -14.88 -0.69 4.28
CA GLY A 108 -13.79 0.24 4.06
C GLY A 108 -12.90 0.38 5.29
N CYS A 109 -11.84 1.18 5.16
CA CYS A 109 -10.88 1.50 6.21
C CYS A 109 -10.24 2.87 5.96
N TYR A 110 -9.63 3.52 6.95
CA TYR A 110 -9.52 3.09 8.35
C TYR A 110 -10.76 3.42 9.17
N PHE A 111 -11.34 4.59 8.90
CA PHE A 111 -12.45 5.15 9.64
C PHE A 111 -13.49 5.73 8.68
N SER A 112 -14.66 6.02 9.24
CA SER A 112 -15.70 6.74 8.53
C SER A 112 -15.34 8.22 8.40
N VAL A 113 -15.60 8.81 7.22
CA VAL A 113 -15.31 10.21 6.96
C VAL A 113 -16.61 11.03 7.02
N PRO A 114 -16.72 12.03 7.90
CA PRO A 114 -17.86 12.94 7.91
C PRO A 114 -17.86 13.77 6.63
N THR A 115 -19.02 13.86 5.96
CA THR A 115 -19.17 14.75 4.81
C THR A 115 -19.36 16.19 5.29
N PRO A 116 -19.06 17.21 4.45
CA PRO A 116 -19.32 18.60 4.81
C PRO A 116 -20.74 18.81 5.34
N GLY A 117 -20.87 19.53 6.46
CA GLY A 117 -22.15 19.80 7.13
C GLY A 117 -22.67 18.70 8.07
N LEU A 118 -21.99 17.55 8.17
CA LEU A 118 -22.45 16.48 9.07
C LEU A 118 -22.22 16.81 10.55
N PHE A 119 -21.05 17.35 10.89
CA PHE A 119 -20.78 17.84 12.22
C PHE A 119 -21.20 19.31 12.31
N THR A 120 -22.18 19.60 13.17
CA THR A 120 -22.72 20.94 13.39
C THR A 120 -22.28 21.57 14.71
N PHE A 121 -21.64 20.79 15.59
CA PHE A 121 -21.07 21.23 16.86
C PHE A 121 -19.76 20.46 17.11
N CYS A 122 -18.77 21.10 17.73
CA CYS A 122 -17.57 20.43 18.22
C CYS A 122 -17.81 19.98 19.67
N PHE A 123 -17.44 18.75 20.00
CA PHE A 123 -17.42 18.21 21.37
C PHE A 123 -16.10 18.53 22.07
#